data_AF-A0A106BXJ9-F1
#
_entry.id   AF-A0A106BXJ9-F1
#
_cell.length_a   1.000
_cell.length_b   1.000
_cell.length_c   1.000
_cell.angle_alpha   90.00
_cell.angle_beta   90.00
_cell.angle_gamma   90.00
#
_symmetry.space_group_name_H-M   'P 1'
#
loop_
_entity.id
_entity.type
_entity.pdbx_description
1 polymer ?
#
loop_
_entity_poly.entity_id
_entity_poly.type
_entity_poly.pdbx_seq_one_letter_code
_entity_poly.pdbx_strand_id
1 'polypeptide(L)'
;MATEAWDIIDTAVKIGLGALISGVTTYVVTMKTQKHDLKKLALLDKVDLLKSAVNNFEKSSSITDHACASYINYLKGYETKKLEEIIREVTEANNLVKSSRTYLYLIGNKDLGNISEKYSDNLCDLRDAIGRTDKHIYKIGDKLNTNKKDFLDLLPHALDSLNT
;
A
#
# COMPACT_ATOMS: atom_id res chain seq x y z
N MET A 1 -2.57 -23.89 -11.08
CA MET A 1 -3.00 -22.97 -12.17
C MET A 1 -3.68 -21.69 -11.66
N ALA A 2 -4.22 -21.63 -10.44
CA ALA A 2 -4.73 -20.35 -9.89
C ALA A 2 -3.63 -19.39 -9.39
N THR A 3 -2.47 -19.92 -8.97
CA THR A 3 -1.36 -19.14 -8.41
C THR A 3 -0.71 -18.20 -9.42
N GLU A 4 -0.55 -18.64 -10.67
CA GLU A 4 0.07 -17.83 -11.73
C GLU A 4 -0.78 -16.60 -12.09
N ALA A 5 -2.11 -16.72 -12.10
CA ALA A 5 -3.00 -15.60 -12.42
C ALA A 5 -2.94 -14.49 -11.35
N TRP A 6 -2.84 -14.85 -10.07
CA TRP A 6 -2.71 -13.90 -8.97
C TRP A 6 -1.33 -13.23 -8.94
N ASP A 7 -0.26 -13.98 -9.20
CA ASP A 7 1.10 -13.44 -9.29
C ASP A 7 1.26 -12.47 -10.48
N ILE A 8 0.61 -12.77 -11.62
CA ILE A 8 0.60 -11.88 -12.79
C ILE A 8 -0.14 -10.57 -12.47
N ILE A 9 -1.24 -10.63 -11.71
CA ILE A 9 -2.00 -9.43 -11.31
C ILE A 9 -1.20 -8.58 -10.33
N ASP A 10 -0.58 -9.17 -9.29
CA ASP A 10 0.24 -8.41 -8.33
C ASP A 10 1.46 -7.77 -9.01
N THR A 11 2.10 -8.49 -9.93
CA THR A 11 3.21 -7.98 -10.73
C THR A 11 2.76 -6.86 -11.69
N ALA A 12 1.60 -7.01 -12.34
CA ALA A 12 1.05 -5.99 -13.25
C ALA A 12 0.62 -4.73 -12.50
N VAL A 13 0.09 -4.85 -11.29
CA VAL A 13 -0.24 -3.72 -10.42
C VAL A 13 1.02 -3.00 -9.96
N LYS A 14 2.04 -3.73 -9.49
CA LYS A 14 3.35 -3.15 -9.08
C LYS A 14 4.06 -2.43 -10.22
N ILE A 15 4.10 -3.03 -11.42
CA ILE A 15 4.71 -2.42 -12.60
C ILE A 15 3.86 -1.26 -13.12
N GLY A 16 2.53 -1.41 -13.14
CA GLY A 16 1.58 -0.40 -13.57
C GLY A 16 1.62 0.87 -12.73
N LEU A 17 1.75 0.74 -11.41
CA LEU A 17 1.89 1.88 -10.49
C LEU A 17 3.20 2.65 -10.73
N GLY A 18 4.31 1.92 -10.89
CA GLY A 18 5.61 2.53 -11.20
C GLY A 18 5.58 3.29 -12.52
N ALA A 19 4.95 2.72 -13.55
CA ALA A 19 4.78 3.34 -14.86
C ALA A 19 3.81 4.54 -14.81
N LEU A 20 2.70 4.45 -14.07
CA LEU A 20 1.74 5.53 -13.88
C LEU A 20 2.40 6.73 -13.17
N ILE A 21 3.09 6.47 -12.06
CA ILE A 21 3.83 7.48 -11.30
C ILE A 21 4.90 8.15 -12.18
N SER A 22 5.65 7.35 -12.94
CA SER A 22 6.72 7.85 -13.81
C SER A 22 6.19 8.65 -15.00
N GLY A 23 5.09 8.20 -15.59
CA GLY A 23 4.40 8.88 -16.68
C GLY A 23 3.82 10.22 -16.26
N VAL A 24 3.11 10.26 -15.12
CA VAL A 24 2.53 11.50 -14.58
C VAL A 24 3.61 12.48 -14.16
N THR A 25 4.69 12.01 -13.51
CA THR A 25 5.82 12.88 -13.15
C THR A 25 6.45 13.52 -14.38
N THR A 26 6.74 12.72 -15.42
CA THR A 26 7.32 13.22 -16.67
C THR A 26 6.39 14.21 -17.37
N TYR A 27 5.09 13.93 -17.41
CA TYR A 27 4.10 14.80 -18.02
C TYR A 27 3.99 16.15 -17.29
N VAL A 28 3.92 16.13 -15.96
CA VAL A 28 3.84 17.34 -15.12
C VAL A 28 5.10 18.19 -15.23
N VAL A 29 6.28 17.56 -15.24
CA VAL A 29 7.57 18.26 -15.41
C VAL A 29 7.68 18.89 -16.81
N THR A 30 7.14 18.24 -17.84
CA THR A 30 7.30 18.65 -19.24
C THR A 30 6.30 19.73 -19.68
N MET A 31 5.06 19.74 -19.17
CA MET A 31 4.04 20.72 -19.59
C MET A 31 4.21 22.14 -19.03
N LYS A 32 4.94 22.34 -17.93
CA LYS A 32 4.94 23.62 -17.17
C LYS A 32 6.28 24.37 -17.18
N THR A 33 7.06 24.24 -18.25
CA THR A 33 8.42 24.80 -18.37
C THR A 33 8.50 26.34 -18.51
N GLN A 34 7.38 27.07 -18.44
CA GLN A 34 7.40 28.54 -18.50
C GLN A 34 6.52 29.17 -17.40
N LYS A 35 7.19 29.84 -16.45
CA LYS A 35 6.65 30.84 -15.48
C LYS A 35 5.88 30.33 -14.24
N HIS A 36 6.58 29.72 -13.25
CA HIS A 36 6.35 29.90 -11.79
C HIS A 36 7.18 28.89 -10.96
N ASP A 37 8.37 29.28 -10.48
CA ASP A 37 9.27 28.34 -9.77
C ASP A 37 8.76 27.89 -8.40
N LEU A 38 8.10 28.76 -7.62
CA LEU A 38 7.58 28.40 -6.29
C LEU A 38 6.39 27.42 -6.34
N LYS A 39 5.44 27.63 -7.26
CA LYS A 39 4.30 26.71 -7.43
C LYS A 39 4.75 25.36 -7.99
N LYS A 40 5.77 25.36 -8.85
CA LYS A 40 6.41 24.15 -9.36
C LYS A 40 7.05 23.34 -8.23
N LEU A 41 7.79 24.00 -7.34
CA LEU A 41 8.47 23.33 -6.23
C LEU A 41 7.46 22.69 -5.26
N ALA A 42 6.40 23.42 -4.90
CA ALA A 42 5.33 22.88 -4.07
C ALA A 42 4.57 21.70 -4.72
N LEU A 43 4.38 21.72 -6.05
CA LEU A 43 3.76 20.61 -6.77
C LEU A 43 4.67 19.37 -6.78
N LEU A 44 5.97 19.56 -7.04
CA LEU A 44 6.95 18.47 -7.01
C LEU A 44 7.02 17.82 -5.64
N ASP A 45 7.05 18.63 -4.57
CA ASP A 45 7.03 18.12 -3.19
C ASP A 45 5.77 17.28 -2.92
N LYS A 46 4.59 17.73 -3.36
CA LYS A 46 3.34 16.96 -3.21
C LYS A 46 3.38 15.64 -4.00
N VAL A 47 3.91 15.67 -5.23
CA VAL A 47 4.07 14.46 -6.05
C VAL A 47 5.01 13.48 -5.36
N ASP A 48 6.12 13.93 -4.80
CA ASP A 48 7.08 13.06 -4.12
C ASP A 48 6.54 12.51 -2.80
N LEU A 49 5.73 13.29 -2.06
CA LEU A 49 4.99 12.79 -0.91
C LEU A 49 3.97 11.72 -1.31
N LEU A 50 3.23 11.92 -2.42
CA LEU A 50 2.31 10.90 -2.92
C LEU A 50 3.05 9.62 -3.33
N LYS A 51 4.19 9.74 -4.04
CA LYS A 51 5.04 8.58 -4.37
C LYS A 51 5.49 7.84 -3.12
N SER A 52 5.93 8.58 -2.11
CA SER A 52 6.36 8.01 -0.83
C SER A 52 5.22 7.28 -0.12
N ALA A 53 4.01 7.85 -0.18
CA ALA A 53 2.82 7.22 0.35
C ALA A 53 2.51 5.90 -0.35
N VAL A 54 2.47 5.92 -1.68
CA VAL A 54 2.17 4.74 -2.50
C VAL A 54 3.21 3.65 -2.28
N ASN A 55 4.50 4.00 -2.30
CA ASN A 55 5.59 3.04 -2.07
C ASN A 55 5.49 2.37 -0.69
N ASN A 56 5.18 3.14 0.35
CA ASN A 56 5.00 2.58 1.69
C ASN A 56 3.76 1.68 1.78
N PHE A 57 2.66 2.05 1.12
CA PHE A 57 1.45 1.23 1.06
C PHE A 57 1.72 -0.11 0.34
N GLU A 58 2.39 -0.07 -0.81
CA GLU A 58 2.77 -1.26 -1.58
C GLU A 58 3.70 -2.19 -0.81
N LYS A 59 4.73 -1.64 -0.15
CA LYS A 59 5.62 -2.42 0.73
C LYS A 59 4.85 -3.07 1.86
N SER A 60 3.94 -2.33 2.50
CA SER A 60 3.04 -2.86 3.53
C SER A 60 2.22 -4.04 2.99
N SER A 61 1.61 -3.89 1.80
CA SER A 61 0.86 -4.99 1.16
C SER A 61 1.73 -6.21 0.92
N SER A 62 2.91 -6.02 0.33
CA SER A 62 3.79 -7.14 -0.01
C SER A 62 4.30 -7.89 1.24
N ILE A 63 4.61 -7.17 2.33
CA ILE A 63 4.98 -7.78 3.61
C ILE A 63 3.79 -8.55 4.20
N THR A 64 2.60 -7.98 4.10
CA THR A 64 1.37 -8.60 4.61
C THR A 64 1.05 -9.90 3.89
N ASP A 65 1.17 -9.92 2.57
CA ASP A 65 0.95 -11.13 1.74
C ASP A 65 1.92 -12.24 2.14
N HIS A 66 3.20 -11.89 2.31
CA HIS A 66 4.23 -12.81 2.81
C HIS A 66 3.91 -13.32 4.22
N ALA A 67 3.54 -12.44 5.15
CA ALA A 67 3.22 -12.81 6.53
C ALA A 67 2.00 -13.75 6.59
N CYS A 68 0.97 -13.51 5.77
CA CYS A 68 -0.20 -14.39 5.66
C CYS A 68 0.19 -15.78 5.14
N ALA A 69 1.02 -15.85 4.10
CA ALA A 69 1.51 -17.11 3.56
C ALA A 69 2.36 -17.88 4.59
N SER A 70 3.28 -17.20 5.28
CA SER A 70 4.09 -17.77 6.35
C SER A 70 3.21 -18.29 7.51
N TYR A 71 2.17 -17.56 7.89
CA TYR A 71 1.24 -17.99 8.93
C TYR A 71 0.41 -19.20 8.53
N ILE A 72 -0.06 -19.28 7.28
CA ILE A 72 -0.76 -20.45 6.77
C ILE A 72 0.15 -21.69 6.82
N ASN A 73 1.43 -21.54 6.47
CA ASN A 73 2.41 -22.63 6.56
C ASN A 73 2.69 -23.03 8.01
N TYR A 74 2.78 -22.05 8.92
CA TYR A 74 2.88 -22.29 10.36
C TYR A 74 1.70 -23.13 10.88
N LEU A 75 0.45 -22.75 10.53
CA LEU A 75 -0.75 -23.50 10.91
C LEU A 75 -0.79 -24.94 10.35
N LYS A 76 -0.15 -25.18 9.21
CA LYS A 76 -0.05 -26.52 8.59
C LYS A 76 1.10 -27.37 9.14
N GLY A 77 1.93 -26.83 10.04
CA GLY A 77 3.10 -27.51 10.58
C GLY A 77 4.27 -27.60 9.59
N TYR A 78 4.26 -26.83 8.51
CA TYR A 78 5.36 -26.74 7.55
C TYR A 78 6.43 -25.74 8.02
N GLU A 79 6.81 -25.78 9.30
CA GLU A 79 7.52 -24.69 10.00
C GLU A 79 8.64 -24.05 9.17
N THR A 80 8.41 -22.80 8.76
CA THR A 80 9.36 -21.98 7.99
C THR A 80 9.79 -20.72 8.75
N LYS A 81 8.93 -20.19 9.62
CA LYS A 81 9.19 -19.04 10.51
C LYS A 81 8.48 -19.22 11.84
N LYS A 82 9.06 -18.63 12.89
CA LYS A 82 8.44 -18.56 14.22
C LYS A 82 7.28 -17.56 14.24
N LEU A 83 6.30 -17.78 15.11
CA LEU A 83 5.11 -16.92 15.20
C LEU A 83 5.48 -15.46 15.52
N GLU A 84 6.49 -15.26 16.37
CA GLU A 84 6.97 -13.93 16.75
C GLU A 84 7.55 -13.16 15.56
N GLU A 85 8.19 -13.85 14.62
CA GLU A 85 8.73 -13.23 13.40
C GLU A 85 7.60 -12.77 12.48
N ILE A 86 6.55 -13.58 12.35
CA ILE A 86 5.35 -13.23 11.56
C ILE A 86 4.63 -12.02 12.17
N ILE A 87 4.46 -12.00 13.49
CA ILE A 87 3.86 -10.85 14.21
C ILE A 87 4.68 -9.57 13.98
N ARG A 88 6.01 -9.69 13.99
CA ARG A 88 6.91 -8.57 13.71
C ARG A 88 6.73 -8.03 12.29
N GLU A 89 6.59 -8.91 11.30
CA GLU A 89 6.34 -8.51 9.90
C GLU A 89 5.02 -7.76 9.74
N VAL A 90 3.93 -8.26 10.34
CA VAL A 90 2.64 -7.54 10.31
C VAL A 90 2.74 -6.19 11.02
N THR A 91 3.55 -6.10 12.08
CA THR A 91 3.81 -4.83 12.77
C THR A 91 4.60 -3.85 11.90
N GLU A 92 5.60 -4.34 11.17
CA GLU A 92 6.36 -3.54 10.20
C GLU A 92 5.48 -3.02 9.08
N ALA A 93 4.64 -3.88 8.49
CA ALA A 93 3.64 -3.49 7.50
C ALA A 93 2.72 -2.37 8.05
N ASN A 94 2.25 -2.53 9.29
CA ASN A 94 1.38 -1.54 9.91
C ASN A 94 2.06 -0.17 10.11
N ASN A 95 3.36 -0.16 10.41
CA ASN A 95 4.10 1.10 10.52
C ASN A 95 4.25 1.78 9.14
N LEU A 96 4.51 1.01 8.09
CA LEU A 96 4.60 1.52 6.72
C LEU A 96 3.27 2.14 6.25
N VAL A 97 2.14 1.48 6.48
CA VAL A 97 0.83 2.05 6.07
C VAL A 97 0.48 3.30 6.88
N LYS A 98 0.88 3.39 8.15
CA LYS A 98 0.72 4.62 8.95
C LYS A 98 1.58 5.77 8.42
N SER A 99 2.80 5.49 7.97
CA SER A 99 3.63 6.47 7.27
C SER A 99 2.99 6.92 5.96
N SER A 100 2.44 5.96 5.19
CA SER A 100 1.67 6.27 3.97
C SER A 100 0.51 7.21 4.25
N ARG A 101 -0.34 6.88 5.23
CA ARG A 101 -1.46 7.72 5.69
C ARG A 101 -1.01 9.14 6.03
N THR A 102 0.10 9.27 6.74
CA THR A 102 0.64 10.58 7.14
C THR A 102 0.96 11.44 5.92
N TYR A 103 1.65 10.88 4.93
CA TYR A 103 1.95 11.60 3.68
C TYR A 103 0.69 11.99 2.90
N LEU A 104 -0.32 11.12 2.85
CA LEU A 104 -1.59 11.39 2.17
C LEU A 104 -2.35 12.55 2.83
N TYR A 105 -2.39 12.60 4.16
CA TYR A 105 -3.00 13.73 4.87
C TYR A 105 -2.20 15.02 4.71
N LEU A 106 -0.87 14.96 4.65
CA LEU A 106 -0.03 16.15 4.40
C LEU A 106 -0.31 16.80 3.04
N ILE A 107 -0.60 16.00 2.01
CA ILE A 107 -0.98 16.50 0.68
C ILE A 107 -2.49 16.78 0.55
N GLY A 108 -3.26 16.61 1.63
CA GLY A 108 -4.70 16.87 1.68
C GLY A 108 -5.59 15.78 1.09
N ASN A 109 -5.03 14.62 0.72
CA ASN A 109 -5.78 13.52 0.13
C ASN A 109 -6.43 12.64 1.22
N LYS A 110 -7.61 13.08 1.68
CA LYS A 110 -8.31 12.41 2.78
C LYS A 110 -8.85 11.03 2.40
N ASP A 111 -9.29 10.84 1.16
CA ASP A 111 -9.91 9.58 0.73
C ASP A 111 -8.91 8.43 0.77
N LEU A 112 -7.72 8.60 0.16
CA LEU A 112 -6.64 7.63 0.27
C LEU A 112 -6.14 7.50 1.72
N GLY A 113 -6.08 8.60 2.47
CA GLY A 113 -5.71 8.57 3.89
C GLY A 113 -6.64 7.68 4.73
N ASN A 114 -7.95 7.78 4.51
CA ASN A 114 -8.96 6.97 5.20
C ASN A 114 -8.90 5.50 4.78
N ILE A 115 -8.57 5.20 3.53
CA ILE A 115 -8.34 3.81 3.09
C ILE A 115 -7.09 3.23 3.77
N SER A 116 -6.00 3.99 3.83
CA SER A 116 -4.79 3.59 4.55
C SER A 116 -5.04 3.37 6.05
N GLU A 117 -5.95 4.14 6.65
CA GLU A 117 -6.40 3.92 8.03
C GLU A 117 -7.17 2.60 8.18
N LYS A 118 -8.18 2.35 7.34
CA LYS A 118 -8.90 1.07 7.34
C LYS A 118 -7.95 -0.11 7.11
N TYR A 119 -6.96 0.04 6.25
CA TYR A 119 -5.92 -0.98 6.03
C TYR A 119 -5.11 -1.22 7.31
N SER A 120 -4.68 -0.16 7.99
CA SER A 120 -3.98 -0.22 9.29
C SER A 120 -4.79 -0.95 10.37
N ASP A 121 -6.09 -0.68 10.45
CA ASP A 121 -6.98 -1.34 11.42
C ASP A 121 -7.07 -2.84 11.14
N ASN A 122 -7.25 -3.23 9.87
CA ASN A 122 -7.29 -4.64 9.49
C ASN A 122 -5.93 -5.35 9.70
N LEU A 123 -4.80 -4.64 9.61
CA LEU A 123 -3.50 -5.21 9.99
C LEU A 123 -3.37 -5.43 11.50
N CYS A 124 -3.96 -4.54 12.32
CA CYS A 124 -4.03 -4.76 13.76
C CYS A 124 -4.86 -6.00 14.08
N ASP A 125 -6.03 -6.14 13.44
CA ASP A 125 -6.88 -7.32 13.56
C ASP A 125 -6.13 -8.60 13.12
N LEU A 126 -5.37 -8.53 12.03
CA LEU A 126 -4.56 -9.65 11.53
C LEU A 126 -3.50 -10.06 12.56
N ARG A 127 -2.75 -9.08 13.10
CA ARG A 127 -1.73 -9.31 14.13
C ARG A 127 -2.33 -9.99 15.36
N ASP A 128 -3.47 -9.49 15.82
CA ASP A 128 -4.15 -10.01 17.01
C ASP A 128 -4.76 -11.40 16.77
N ALA A 129 -5.21 -11.68 15.53
CA ALA A 129 -5.63 -13.02 15.12
C ALA A 129 -4.47 -14.01 15.09
N ILE A 130 -3.31 -13.61 14.52
CA ILE A 130 -2.08 -14.41 14.50
C ILE A 130 -1.59 -14.69 15.92
N GLY A 131 -1.56 -13.68 16.79
CA GLY A 131 -1.16 -13.83 18.19
C GLY A 131 -2.06 -14.77 19.01
N ARG A 132 -3.33 -14.92 18.61
CA ARG A 132 -4.27 -15.90 19.19
C ARG A 132 -4.29 -17.24 18.47
N THR A 133 -3.45 -17.42 17.45
CA THR A 133 -3.41 -18.62 16.60
C THR A 133 -4.79 -18.91 15.95
N ASP A 134 -5.51 -17.86 15.56
CA ASP A 134 -6.81 -17.97 14.90
C ASP A 134 -6.65 -18.55 13.47
N LYS A 135 -7.52 -19.49 13.09
CA LYS A 135 -7.53 -20.14 11.78
C LYS A 135 -8.33 -19.34 10.73
N HIS A 136 -9.12 -18.36 11.14
CA HIS A 136 -10.02 -17.60 10.27
C HIS A 136 -9.43 -16.29 9.73
N ILE A 137 -8.09 -16.21 9.57
CA ILE A 137 -7.41 -15.02 9.04
C ILE A 137 -7.80 -14.68 7.59
N TYR A 138 -8.37 -15.61 6.83
CA TYR A 138 -8.79 -15.38 5.43
C TYR A 138 -9.81 -14.24 5.32
N LYS A 139 -10.73 -14.10 6.29
CA LYS A 139 -11.70 -13.00 6.29
C LYS A 139 -11.03 -11.63 6.44
N ILE A 140 -9.91 -11.57 7.17
CA ILE A 140 -9.13 -10.35 7.34
C ILE A 140 -8.32 -10.09 6.07
N GLY A 141 -7.75 -11.14 5.47
CA GLY A 141 -7.11 -11.07 4.16
C GLY A 141 -8.02 -10.49 3.07
N ASP A 142 -9.28 -10.92 3.00
CA ASP A 142 -10.26 -10.39 2.04
C ASP A 142 -10.51 -8.89 2.22
N LYS A 143 -10.59 -8.42 3.48
CA LYS A 143 -10.73 -6.99 3.79
C LYS A 143 -9.47 -6.20 3.39
N LEU A 144 -8.28 -6.75 3.66
CA LEU A 144 -7.01 -6.13 3.26
C LEU A 144 -6.90 -6.01 1.73
N ASN A 145 -7.30 -7.04 1.00
CA ASN A 145 -7.36 -7.01 -0.47
C ASN A 145 -8.37 -6.00 -1.00
N THR A 146 -9.54 -5.89 -0.36
CA THR A 146 -10.55 -4.88 -0.70
C THR A 146 -9.98 -3.46 -0.52
N ASN A 147 -9.36 -3.18 0.63
CA ASN A 147 -8.74 -1.89 0.88
C ASN A 147 -7.58 -1.60 -0.11
N LYS A 148 -6.78 -2.61 -0.47
CA LYS A 148 -5.74 -2.48 -1.51
C LYS A 148 -6.35 -2.07 -2.84
N LYS A 149 -7.42 -2.74 -3.26
CA LYS A 149 -8.13 -2.42 -4.50
C LYS A 149 -8.69 -1.00 -4.48
N ASP A 150 -9.41 -0.64 -3.41
CA ASP A 150 -9.98 0.71 -3.25
C ASP A 150 -8.89 1.80 -3.29
N PHE A 151 -7.73 1.53 -2.70
CA PHE A 151 -6.57 2.44 -2.74
C PHE A 151 -6.08 2.66 -4.18
N LEU A 152 -5.95 1.58 -4.95
CA LEU A 152 -5.49 1.63 -6.34
C LEU A 152 -6.50 2.31 -7.25
N ASP A 153 -7.79 2.07 -7.05
CA ASP A 153 -8.88 2.66 -7.83
C ASP A 153 -8.96 4.19 -7.62
N LEU A 154 -8.60 4.71 -6.44
CA LEU A 154 -8.58 6.15 -6.15
C LEU A 154 -7.27 6.85 -6.50
N LEU A 155 -6.19 6.12 -6.79
CA LEU A 155 -4.88 6.71 -7.05
C LEU A 155 -4.85 7.66 -8.27
N PRO A 156 -5.52 7.36 -9.40
CA PRO A 156 -5.59 8.29 -10.54
C PRO A 156 -6.25 9.62 -10.16
N HIS A 157 -7.35 9.58 -9.39
CA HIS A 157 -8.03 10.79 -8.92
C HIS A 157 -7.16 11.62 -7.98
N ALA A 158 -6.37 10.96 -7.14
CA ALA A 158 -5.41 11.64 -6.29
C ALA A 158 -4.33 12.37 -7.10
N LEU A 159 -3.81 11.74 -8.15
CA LEU A 159 -2.84 12.37 -9.06
C LEU A 159 -3.44 13.58 -9.80
N ASP A 160 -4.67 13.48 -10.27
CA ASP A 160 -5.37 14.59 -10.92
C ASP A 160 -5.62 15.75 -9.96
N SER A 161 -5.98 15.46 -8.71
CA SER A 161 -6.21 16.46 -7.68
C SER A 161 -4.97 17.28 -7.32
N LEU A 162 -3.76 16.75 -7.55
CA LEU A 162 -2.51 17.49 -7.34
C LEU A 162 -2.29 18.60 -8.38
N ASN A 163 -2.88 18.47 -9.57
CA ASN A 163 -2.70 19.40 -10.68
C ASN A 163 -3.64 20.61 -10.64
N THR A 164 -4.66 20.57 -9.76
CA THR A 164 -5.72 21.58 -9.61
C THR A 164 -5.36 22.56 -8.50
#